data_AF-A0A531KGS2-F1
#
_entry.id   AF-A0A531KGS2-F1
#
_cell.length_a   1.000
_cell.length_b   1.000
_cell.length_c   1.000
_cell.angle_alpha   90.00
_cell.angle_beta   90.00
_cell.angle_gamma   90.00
#
_symmetry.space_group_name_H-M   'P 1'
#
loop_
_entity.id
_entity.type
_entity.pdbx_description
1 polymer ?
#
loop_
_entity_poly.entity_id
_entity_poly.type
_entity_poly.pdbx_seq_one_letter_code
_entity_poly.pdbx_strand_id
1 'polypeptide(L)'
;VGAGYSTGGDTEGPSVEGSITERNFLGRGQFIKLSAGGGKRSRDYSFSFTEPYFLGRRIAAGFDVFNRTRERDDYKSETLGATVRFGLPITDNISTQLAYNISREEYELDEDCETNGNYDPLKCNISTAILDGIEQSPWLKSSVSLGLVYNTIDDMKNPHEGIFANVGTEVAG
;
A
#
# COMPACT_ATOMS: atom_id res chain seq x y z
N VAL A 1 17.16 0.12 -7.46
CA VAL A 1 17.41 -1.07 -6.63
C VAL A 1 17.97 -0.56 -5.33
N GLY A 2 17.40 -1.00 -4.21
CA GLY A 2 17.81 -0.66 -2.86
C GLY A 2 17.88 -1.91 -1.99
N ALA A 3 18.67 -1.84 -0.93
CA ALA A 3 18.72 -2.87 0.11
C ALA A 3 18.77 -2.19 1.47
N GLY A 4 18.14 -2.79 2.46
CA GLY A 4 18.06 -2.28 3.82
C GLY A 4 18.10 -3.40 4.84
N TYR A 5 18.20 -3.01 6.11
CA TYR A 5 18.09 -3.93 7.24
C TYR A 5 17.26 -3.26 8.32
N SER A 6 16.22 -3.93 8.79
CA SER A 6 15.38 -3.47 9.90
C SER A 6 15.43 -4.47 11.05
N THR A 7 15.57 -3.98 12.27
CA THR A 7 15.56 -4.80 13.50
C THR A 7 14.17 -4.88 14.15
N GLY A 8 13.11 -4.43 13.47
CA GLY A 8 11.75 -4.45 14.00
C GLY A 8 10.68 -4.14 12.95
N GLY A 9 9.41 -4.35 13.31
CA GLY A 9 8.23 -4.12 12.48
C GLY A 9 7.84 -5.34 11.63
N ASP A 10 6.96 -5.15 10.64
CA ASP A 10 6.48 -6.25 9.76
C ASP A 10 7.52 -6.75 8.74
N THR A 11 8.75 -6.24 8.78
CA THR A 11 9.83 -6.55 7.83
C THR A 11 11.17 -6.73 8.55
N GLU A 12 11.21 -7.57 9.57
CA GLU A 12 12.44 -7.87 10.31
C GLU A 12 13.49 -8.57 9.44
N GLY A 13 14.73 -8.13 9.57
CA GLY A 13 15.88 -8.68 8.86
C GLY A 13 16.26 -7.88 7.60
N PRO A 14 17.08 -8.50 6.72
CA PRO A 14 17.47 -7.87 5.47
C PRO A 14 16.28 -7.77 4.52
N SER A 15 16.16 -6.63 3.84
CA SER A 15 15.18 -6.40 2.79
C SER A 15 15.86 -5.92 1.52
N VAL A 16 15.30 -6.28 0.38
CA VAL A 16 15.72 -5.82 -0.95
C VAL A 16 14.52 -5.31 -1.71
N GLU A 17 14.71 -4.24 -2.47
CA GLU A 17 13.68 -3.68 -3.34
C GLU A 17 14.25 -3.31 -4.72
N GLY A 18 13.47 -3.59 -5.75
CA GLY A 18 13.73 -3.23 -7.13
C GLY A 18 12.52 -2.53 -7.70
N SER A 19 12.75 -1.46 -8.45
CA SER A 19 11.69 -0.80 -9.19
C SER A 19 12.18 -0.33 -10.55
N ILE A 20 11.32 -0.47 -11.55
CA ILE A 20 11.49 0.11 -12.88
C ILE A 20 10.45 1.23 -13.00
N THR A 21 10.89 2.41 -13.45
CA THR A 21 10.03 3.58 -13.56
C THR A 21 10.26 4.26 -14.89
N GLU A 22 9.16 4.50 -15.61
CA GLU A 22 9.12 5.25 -16.86
C GLU A 22 8.26 6.50 -16.65
N ARG A 23 8.78 7.68 -17.00
CA ARG A 23 8.08 8.96 -16.78
C ARG A 23 7.46 9.54 -18.05
N ASN A 24 7.86 9.01 -19.22
CA ASN A 24 7.33 9.44 -20.49
C ASN A 24 6.94 8.23 -21.34
N PHE A 25 6.05 7.40 -20.80
CA PHE A 25 5.67 6.16 -21.46
C PHE A 25 5.09 6.46 -22.85
N LEU A 26 5.74 5.88 -23.88
CA LEU A 26 5.41 6.06 -25.30
C LEU A 26 5.39 7.53 -25.77
N GLY A 27 6.09 8.45 -25.09
CA GLY A 27 6.11 9.87 -25.45
C GLY A 27 4.86 10.66 -25.02
N ARG A 28 4.01 10.09 -24.16
CA ARG A 28 2.71 10.69 -23.77
C ARG A 28 2.74 11.42 -22.42
N GLY A 29 3.89 11.50 -21.76
CA GLY A 29 4.02 12.07 -20.40
C GLY A 29 3.41 11.20 -19.29
N GLN A 30 3.01 9.96 -19.61
CA GLN A 30 2.45 9.00 -18.67
C GLN A 30 3.54 8.40 -17.79
N PHE A 31 3.19 8.21 -16.52
CA PHE A 31 4.06 7.60 -15.52
C PHE A 31 3.68 6.13 -15.31
N ILE A 32 4.66 5.23 -15.41
CA ILE A 32 4.52 3.82 -15.07
C ILE A 32 5.62 3.43 -14.08
N LYS A 33 5.23 2.71 -13.03
CA LYS A 33 6.16 2.11 -12.08
C LYS A 33 5.76 0.67 -11.82
N LEU A 34 6.74 -0.23 -11.96
CA LEU A 34 6.66 -1.59 -11.47
C LEU A 34 7.69 -1.74 -10.36
N SER A 35 7.28 -2.22 -9.20
CA SER A 35 8.18 -2.52 -8.08
C SER A 35 7.93 -3.90 -7.51
N ALA A 36 9.02 -4.52 -7.09
CA ALA A 36 9.04 -5.75 -6.34
C ALA A 36 10.02 -5.58 -5.18
N GLY A 37 9.63 -6.01 -4.00
CA GLY A 37 10.45 -6.00 -2.80
C GLY A 37 10.20 -7.25 -1.99
N GLY A 38 11.17 -7.60 -1.17
CA GLY A 38 11.04 -8.72 -0.26
C GLY A 38 12.09 -8.69 0.84
N GLY A 39 11.73 -9.22 1.99
CA GLY A 39 12.61 -9.48 3.11
C GLY A 39 12.40 -10.88 3.66
N LYS A 40 12.89 -11.14 4.87
CA LYS A 40 12.80 -12.45 5.51
C LYS A 40 11.36 -12.97 5.68
N ARG A 41 10.41 -12.05 5.92
CA ARG A 41 9.01 -12.33 6.28
C ARG A 41 7.99 -11.50 5.48
N SER A 42 8.44 -10.85 4.42
CA SER A 42 7.62 -9.91 3.66
C SER A 42 7.94 -10.02 2.19
N ARG A 43 6.89 -9.88 1.37
CA ARG A 43 7.01 -9.82 -0.08
C ARG A 43 6.00 -8.84 -0.62
N ASP A 44 6.44 -7.93 -1.48
CA ASP A 44 5.64 -6.83 -1.97
C ASP A 44 5.81 -6.72 -3.48
N TYR A 45 4.70 -6.72 -4.20
CA TYR A 45 4.64 -6.44 -5.62
C TYR A 45 3.67 -5.29 -5.85
N SER A 46 4.04 -4.33 -6.68
CA SER A 46 3.12 -3.25 -7.02
C SER A 46 3.34 -2.74 -8.43
N PHE A 47 2.24 -2.40 -9.07
CA PHE A 47 2.18 -1.73 -10.35
C PHE A 47 1.39 -0.43 -10.19
N SER A 48 1.93 0.66 -10.72
CA SER A 48 1.32 1.98 -10.66
C SER A 48 1.36 2.63 -12.03
N PHE A 49 0.22 3.16 -12.46
CA PHE A 49 0.10 3.97 -13.66
C PHE A 49 -0.48 5.33 -13.29
N THR A 50 0.00 6.41 -13.89
CA THR A 50 -0.55 7.77 -13.72
C THR A 50 -0.58 8.51 -15.05
N GLU A 51 -1.76 9.02 -15.40
CA GLU A 51 -2.02 9.95 -16.49
C GLU A 51 -2.14 11.36 -15.90
N PRO A 52 -1.17 12.26 -16.12
CA PRO A 52 -1.21 13.62 -15.57
C PRO A 52 -2.29 14.53 -16.19
N TYR A 53 -2.74 14.23 -17.42
CA TYR A 53 -3.73 15.04 -18.13
C TYR A 53 -4.96 14.23 -18.53
N PHE A 54 -5.69 13.72 -17.53
CA PHE A 54 -6.87 12.91 -17.78
C PHE A 54 -7.94 13.73 -18.53
N LEU A 55 -8.38 13.21 -19.69
CA LEU A 55 -9.34 13.86 -20.58
C LEU A 55 -8.93 15.28 -21.02
N GLY A 56 -7.62 15.54 -21.13
CA GLY A 56 -7.09 16.86 -21.54
C GLY A 56 -7.22 17.95 -20.47
N ARG A 57 -7.57 17.59 -19.25
CA ARG A 57 -7.66 18.50 -18.10
C ARG A 57 -6.44 18.32 -17.21
N ARG A 58 -6.12 19.34 -16.39
CA ARG A 58 -5.09 19.24 -15.33
C ARG A 58 -5.60 18.40 -14.16
N ILE A 59 -5.95 17.15 -14.44
CA ILE A 59 -6.42 16.17 -13.47
C ILE A 59 -5.53 14.96 -13.64
N ALA A 60 -4.77 14.63 -12.60
CA ALA A 60 -3.98 13.42 -12.58
C ALA A 60 -4.91 12.25 -12.25
N ALA A 61 -5.06 11.29 -13.17
CA ALA A 61 -5.75 10.03 -12.89
C ALA A 61 -4.73 8.91 -12.79
N GLY A 62 -4.81 8.09 -11.75
CA GLY A 62 -3.92 6.97 -11.58
C GLY A 62 -4.65 5.74 -11.12
N PHE A 63 -4.06 4.58 -11.41
CA PHE A 63 -4.45 3.34 -10.76
C PHE A 63 -3.20 2.64 -10.23
N ASP A 64 -3.36 2.00 -9.08
CA ASP A 64 -2.36 1.14 -8.47
C ASP A 64 -2.97 -0.24 -8.27
N VAL A 65 -2.15 -1.27 -8.44
CA VAL A 65 -2.45 -2.63 -8.01
C VAL A 65 -1.27 -3.11 -7.20
N PHE A 66 -1.52 -3.75 -6.07
CA PHE A 66 -0.47 -4.26 -5.21
C PHE A 66 -0.86 -5.63 -4.64
N ASN A 67 0.13 -6.49 -4.48
CA ASN A 67 0.02 -7.70 -3.66
C ASN A 67 1.10 -7.64 -2.58
N ARG A 68 0.70 -7.86 -1.32
CA ARG A 68 1.59 -7.89 -0.17
C ARG A 68 1.36 -9.18 0.60
N THR A 69 2.43 -9.93 0.80
CA THR A 69 2.45 -11.09 1.69
C THR A 69 3.24 -10.73 2.94
N ARG A 70 2.72 -11.09 4.10
CA ARG A 70 3.39 -10.97 5.41
C ARG A 70 3.30 -12.31 6.12
N GLU A 71 4.45 -12.87 6.45
CA GLU A 71 4.58 -14.11 7.20
C GLU A 71 4.88 -13.75 8.66
N ARG A 72 4.05 -14.24 9.58
CA ARG A 72 4.31 -14.19 11.02
C ARG A 72 4.55 -15.61 11.53
N ASP A 73 4.98 -15.72 12.77
CA ASP A 73 5.32 -17.02 13.36
C ASP A 73 4.14 -17.99 13.37
N ASP A 74 2.91 -17.50 13.56
CA ASP A 74 1.74 -18.36 13.69
C ASP A 74 0.75 -18.29 12.51
N TYR A 75 0.88 -17.27 11.67
CA TYR A 75 -0.06 -17.02 10.58
C TYR A 75 0.57 -16.22 9.44
N LYS A 76 0.00 -16.38 8.26
CA LYS A 76 0.34 -15.64 7.04
C LYS A 76 -0.83 -14.76 6.65
N SER A 77 -0.52 -13.55 6.18
CA SER A 77 -1.50 -12.60 5.64
C SER A 77 -1.13 -12.25 4.20
N GLU A 78 -2.10 -12.38 3.30
CA GLU A 78 -1.98 -11.96 1.91
C GLU A 78 -3.02 -10.88 1.58
N THR A 79 -2.54 -9.74 1.09
CA THR A 79 -3.38 -8.59 0.76
C THR A 79 -3.20 -8.20 -0.70
N LEU A 80 -4.22 -8.46 -1.50
CA LEU A 80 -4.34 -8.00 -2.88
C LEU A 80 -5.23 -6.75 -2.92
N GLY A 81 -4.67 -5.62 -3.32
CA GLY A 81 -5.38 -4.36 -3.41
C GLY A 81 -5.29 -3.69 -4.76
N ALA A 82 -6.30 -2.90 -5.07
CA ALA A 82 -6.30 -1.96 -6.18
C ALA A 82 -6.83 -0.61 -5.71
N THR A 83 -6.23 0.47 -6.22
CA THR A 83 -6.62 1.83 -5.90
C THR A 83 -6.79 2.61 -7.19
N VAL A 84 -7.88 3.34 -7.33
CA VAL A 84 -8.04 4.35 -8.39
C VAL A 84 -8.00 5.72 -7.71
N ARG A 85 -7.17 6.63 -8.24
CA ARG A 85 -6.96 7.95 -7.63
C ARG A 85 -7.07 9.08 -8.65
N PHE A 86 -7.58 10.21 -8.19
CA PHE A 86 -7.69 11.46 -8.92
C PHE A 86 -7.06 12.59 -8.10
N GLY A 87 -6.03 13.24 -8.66
CA GLY A 87 -5.37 14.40 -8.07
C GLY A 87 -5.74 15.67 -8.83
N LEU A 88 -6.23 16.67 -8.09
CA LEU A 88 -6.64 17.97 -8.62
C LEU A 88 -5.86 19.08 -7.92
N PRO A 89 -4.99 19.82 -8.64
CA PRO A 89 -4.45 21.07 -8.12
C PRO A 89 -5.55 22.13 -8.17
N ILE A 90 -5.97 22.62 -7.00
CA ILE A 90 -7.00 23.66 -6.90
C ILE A 90 -6.34 25.03 -7.04
N THR A 91 -5.22 25.23 -6.36
CA THR A 91 -4.35 26.41 -6.45
C THR A 91 -2.89 25.97 -6.43
N ASP A 92 -1.95 26.91 -6.56
CA ASP A 92 -0.50 26.60 -6.50
C ASP A 92 -0.09 25.97 -5.16
N ASN A 93 -0.83 26.26 -4.09
CA ASN A 93 -0.52 25.82 -2.74
C ASN A 93 -1.52 24.77 -2.20
N ILE A 94 -2.66 24.55 -2.86
CA ILE A 94 -3.70 23.61 -2.43
C ILE A 94 -3.90 22.53 -3.50
N SER A 95 -3.72 21.28 -3.10
CA SER A 95 -4.07 20.12 -3.91
C SER A 95 -5.05 19.21 -3.18
N THR A 96 -5.93 18.58 -3.94
CA THR A 96 -6.92 17.63 -3.44
C THR A 96 -6.73 16.30 -4.14
N GLN A 97 -6.90 15.22 -3.40
CA GLN A 97 -6.84 13.86 -3.91
C GLN A 97 -8.10 13.10 -3.49
N LEU A 98 -8.76 12.47 -4.46
CA LEU A 98 -9.82 11.51 -4.21
C LEU A 98 -9.31 10.14 -4.62
N ALA A 99 -9.46 9.13 -3.76
CA ALA A 99 -9.13 7.77 -4.12
C ALA A 99 -10.22 6.79 -3.69
N TYR A 100 -10.41 5.76 -4.50
CA TYR A 100 -11.23 4.61 -4.19
C TYR A 100 -10.32 3.40 -4.08
N ASN A 101 -10.37 2.73 -2.93
CA ASN A 101 -9.55 1.56 -2.63
C ASN A 101 -10.45 0.34 -2.53
N ILE A 102 -9.96 -0.76 -3.07
CA ILE A 102 -10.53 -2.08 -2.86
C ILE A 102 -9.40 -3.02 -2.50
N SER A 103 -9.54 -3.77 -1.42
CA SER A 103 -8.56 -4.77 -1.02
C SER A 103 -9.24 -6.06 -0.60
N ARG A 104 -8.62 -7.17 -0.99
CA ARG A 104 -8.91 -8.50 -0.50
C ARG A 104 -7.79 -8.90 0.44
N GLU A 105 -8.16 -9.33 1.63
CA GLU A 105 -7.21 -9.76 2.66
C GLU A 105 -7.58 -11.18 3.11
N GLU A 106 -6.60 -12.06 3.03
CA GLU A 106 -6.71 -13.47 3.37
C GLU A 106 -5.71 -13.78 4.48
N TYR A 107 -6.15 -14.60 5.44
CA TYR A 107 -5.33 -15.04 6.56
C TYR A 107 -5.29 -16.56 6.55
N GLU A 108 -4.09 -17.11 6.57
CA GLU A 108 -3.83 -18.54 6.60
C GLU A 108 -3.06 -18.86 7.87
N LEU A 109 -3.31 -20.02 8.49
CA LEU A 109 -2.47 -20.52 9.58
C LEU A 109 -1.12 -20.94 9.01
N ASP A 110 -0.06 -20.80 9.82
CA ASP A 110 1.21 -21.41 9.48
C ASP A 110 1.12 -22.94 9.57
N GLU A 111 1.79 -23.65 8.66
CA GLU A 111 1.80 -25.13 8.63
C GLU A 111 2.32 -25.72 9.95
N ASP A 112 3.22 -25.02 10.64
CA ASP A 112 3.77 -25.43 11.93
C ASP A 112 2.71 -25.38 13.05
N CYS A 113 1.62 -24.64 12.87
CA CYS A 113 0.53 -24.49 13.84
C CYS A 113 -0.64 -25.46 13.62
N GLU A 114 -0.57 -26.31 12.60
CA GLU A 114 -1.64 -27.25 12.27
C GLU A 114 -1.28 -28.70 12.63
N THR A 115 -2.29 -29.47 13.04
CA THR A 115 -2.24 -30.93 13.15
C THR A 115 -3.43 -31.53 12.40
N ASN A 116 -3.15 -32.26 11.31
CA ASN A 116 -4.18 -32.79 10.40
C ASN A 116 -5.11 -31.71 9.81
N GLY A 117 -4.56 -30.55 9.44
CA GLY A 117 -5.32 -29.45 8.83
C GLY A 117 -6.27 -28.71 9.78
N ASN A 118 -6.07 -28.85 11.10
CA ASN A 118 -6.79 -28.10 12.12
C ASN A 118 -5.79 -27.39 13.04
N TYR A 119 -6.17 -26.22 13.55
CA TYR A 119 -5.41 -25.48 14.55
C TYR A 119 -5.11 -26.34 15.78
N ASP A 120 -3.84 -26.43 16.16
CA ASP A 120 -3.39 -27.17 17.33
C ASP A 120 -2.89 -26.22 18.44
N PRO A 121 -3.65 -26.06 19.55
CA PRO A 121 -3.27 -25.17 20.64
C PRO A 121 -2.04 -25.64 21.44
N LEU A 122 -1.54 -26.87 21.20
CA LEU A 122 -0.29 -27.35 21.78
C LEU A 122 0.96 -26.85 21.03
N LYS A 123 0.82 -26.44 19.76
CA LYS A 123 1.92 -25.96 18.93
C LYS A 123 2.02 -24.44 18.91
N CYS A 124 0.88 -23.76 18.72
CA CYS A 124 0.82 -22.30 18.64
C CYS A 124 -0.28 -21.77 19.56
N ASN A 125 -0.06 -20.58 20.12
CA ASN A 125 -1.04 -19.90 20.97
C ASN A 125 -1.54 -18.64 20.29
N ILE A 126 -2.53 -18.83 19.40
CA ILE A 126 -3.13 -17.77 18.62
C ILE A 126 -4.37 -17.23 19.34
N SER A 127 -4.54 -15.91 19.35
CA SER A 127 -5.74 -15.30 19.93
C SER A 127 -7.01 -15.72 19.16
N THR A 128 -8.12 -15.90 19.86
CA THR A 128 -9.40 -16.30 19.25
C THR A 128 -9.88 -15.32 18.18
N ALA A 129 -9.49 -14.05 18.25
CA ALA A 129 -9.82 -13.04 17.24
C ALA A 129 -9.12 -13.28 15.89
N ILE A 130 -7.91 -13.85 15.90
CA ILE A 130 -7.18 -14.20 14.67
C ILE A 130 -7.75 -15.50 14.07
N LEU A 131 -8.11 -16.48 14.91
CA LEU A 131 -8.77 -17.71 14.45
C LEU A 131 -10.11 -17.42 13.77
N ASP A 132 -10.93 -16.55 14.37
CA ASP A 132 -12.19 -16.09 13.78
C ASP A 132 -11.94 -15.27 12.49
N GLY A 133 -10.87 -14.46 12.49
CA GLY A 133 -10.38 -13.74 11.32
C GLY A 133 -9.96 -14.63 10.15
N ILE A 134 -9.39 -15.80 10.43
CA ILE A 134 -9.00 -16.82 9.45
C ILE A 134 -10.24 -17.54 8.92
N GLU A 135 -11.16 -17.95 9.79
CA GLU A 135 -12.40 -18.64 9.40
C GLU A 135 -13.31 -17.78 8.51
N GLN A 136 -13.37 -16.47 8.79
CA GLN A 136 -14.17 -15.52 8.00
C GLN A 136 -13.44 -14.95 6.77
N SER A 137 -12.19 -15.36 6.54
CA SER A 137 -11.45 -14.96 5.34
C SER A 137 -12.00 -15.68 4.08
N PRO A 138 -11.92 -15.06 2.88
CA PRO A 138 -11.26 -13.79 2.56
C PRO A 138 -12.15 -12.56 2.84
N TRP A 139 -11.54 -11.52 3.42
CA TRP A 139 -12.18 -10.25 3.70
C TRP A 139 -12.07 -9.30 2.51
N LEU A 140 -13.20 -8.84 2.00
CA LEU A 140 -13.23 -7.78 0.98
C LEU A 140 -13.53 -6.44 1.65
N LYS A 141 -12.62 -5.49 1.50
CA LYS A 141 -12.74 -4.13 2.05
C LYS A 141 -12.81 -3.15 0.90
N SER A 142 -13.75 -2.22 0.97
CA SER A 142 -13.81 -1.07 0.06
C SER A 142 -13.76 0.22 0.86
N SER A 143 -13.04 1.22 0.35
CA SER A 143 -12.99 2.53 1.00
C SER A 143 -12.86 3.66 0.01
N VAL A 144 -13.37 4.82 0.41
CA VAL A 144 -13.18 6.09 -0.29
C VAL A 144 -12.32 6.97 0.61
N SER A 145 -11.22 7.48 0.08
CA SER A 145 -10.38 8.45 0.75
C SER A 145 -10.36 9.80 0.04
N LEU A 146 -10.42 10.86 0.84
CA LEU A 146 -10.30 12.25 0.42
C LEU A 146 -9.11 12.85 1.16
N GLY A 147 -8.18 13.44 0.41
CA GLY A 147 -7.00 14.12 0.91
C GLY A 147 -6.97 15.57 0.45
N LEU A 148 -6.57 16.48 1.33
CA LEU A 148 -6.32 17.88 1.03
C LEU A 148 -4.96 18.26 1.57
N VAL A 149 -4.08 18.70 0.69
CA VAL A 149 -2.72 19.11 1.01
C VAL A 149 -2.59 20.60 0.75
N TYR A 150 -2.20 21.34 1.79
CA TYR A 150 -1.80 22.73 1.71
C TYR A 150 -0.31 22.83 1.95
N ASN A 151 0.43 23.37 0.98
CA ASN A 151 1.87 23.50 1.07
C ASN A 151 2.33 24.88 0.59
N THR A 152 2.95 25.64 1.49
CA THR A 152 3.63 26.91 1.19
C THR A 152 5.12 26.88 1.55
N ILE A 153 5.67 25.69 1.84
CA ILE A 153 7.09 25.53 2.16
C ILE A 153 7.94 25.89 0.94
N ASP A 154 8.99 26.67 1.18
CA ASP A 154 9.96 27.12 0.19
C ASP A 154 10.84 25.97 -0.36
N ASP A 155 11.51 25.25 0.53
CA ASP A 155 12.36 24.09 0.20
C ASP A 155 12.04 22.90 1.11
N MET A 156 11.58 21.80 0.51
CA MET A 156 11.18 20.60 1.25
C MET A 156 12.34 19.88 1.94
N LYS A 157 13.58 20.07 1.46
CA LYS A 157 14.78 19.45 2.03
C LYS A 157 15.40 20.30 3.12
N ASN A 158 15.25 21.62 3.03
CA ASN A 158 15.73 22.56 4.03
C ASN A 158 14.73 23.71 4.23
N PRO A 159 13.62 23.48 4.96
CA PRO A 159 12.54 24.44 5.09
C PRO A 159 12.95 25.61 5.99
N HIS A 160 12.81 26.84 5.50
CA HIS A 160 13.07 28.05 6.28
C HIS A 160 11.79 28.84 6.55
N GLU A 161 10.81 28.79 5.64
CA GLU A 161 9.54 29.51 5.74
C GLU A 161 8.38 28.66 5.20
N GLY A 162 7.16 29.00 5.62
CA GLY A 162 5.93 28.38 5.13
C GLY A 162 5.29 27.36 6.07
N ILE A 163 4.19 26.77 5.60
CA ILE A 163 3.36 25.82 6.34
C ILE A 163 3.03 24.64 5.43
N PHE A 164 3.15 23.43 5.97
CA PHE A 164 2.64 22.22 5.35
C PHE A 164 1.53 21.63 6.23
N ALA A 165 0.35 21.44 5.64
CA ALA A 165 -0.76 20.77 6.27
C ALA A 165 -1.33 19.71 5.34
N ASN A 166 -1.60 18.53 5.88
CA ASN A 166 -2.24 17.43 5.16
C ASN A 166 -3.44 16.95 5.98
N VAL A 167 -4.63 16.99 5.37
CA VAL A 167 -5.88 16.51 5.96
C VAL A 167 -6.37 15.36 5.11
N GLY A 168 -6.51 14.18 5.72
CA GLY A 168 -7.04 12.99 5.06
C GLY A 168 -8.24 12.45 5.82
N THR A 169 -9.28 12.05 5.10
CA THR A 169 -10.43 11.32 5.63
C THR A 169 -10.64 10.07 4.80
N GLU A 170 -10.81 8.93 5.45
CA GLU A 170 -11.14 7.66 4.80
C GLU A 170 -12.42 7.10 5.41
N VAL A 171 -13.32 6.63 4.55
CA VAL A 171 -14.57 5.99 4.93
C VAL A 171 -14.61 4.63 4.25
N ALA A 172 -14.68 3.58 5.06
CA ALA A 172 -14.79 2.20 4.60
C ALA A 172 -16.24 1.70 4.64
N GLY A 173 -16.61 0.79 3.74
CA GLY A 173 -17.94 0.19 3.63
C GLY A 173 -17.95 -1.10 2.83
#